data_AF-A0A1G6BV37-F1
#
_entry.id   AF-A0A1G6BV37-F1
#
_cell.length_a   1.000
_cell.length_b   1.000
_cell.length_c   1.000
_cell.angle_alpha   90.00
_cell.angle_beta   90.00
_cell.angle_gamma   90.00
#
_symmetry.space_group_name_H-M   'P 1'
#
loop_
_entity.id
_entity.type
_entity.pdbx_description
1 polymer ?
#
loop_
_entity_poly.entity_id
_entity_poly.type
_entity_poly.pdbx_seq_one_letter_code
_entity_poly.pdbx_strand_id
1 'polypeptide(L)'
;MLITFFLIFSVYAIGVDVLFDVSGSNINGLSSIGLDGSQNGYTIVNFIMMYTIGAFIRLNEKNLSKYTNRKLIPIFFALVIADMVWYNLLNILKMNVRTAHSYLNPIVIMMAVVVFLIFKRINIGCKPLINNLAKGAFTVFLAHTYIITKVNIDKFVNKNVFILLAHLVISVVAIYLICWVLYFIYEKITSPIYKLIEKKIGKKEYTIE
;
A
#
# COMPACT_ATOMS: atom_id res chain seq x y z
N MET A 1 13.55 18.48 -1.35
CA MET A 1 12.12 18.29 -1.72
C MET A 1 11.57 16.95 -1.26
N LEU A 2 12.05 15.79 -1.73
CA LEU A 2 11.49 14.49 -1.28
C LEU A 2 11.60 14.28 0.23
N ILE A 3 12.79 14.52 0.81
CA ILE A 3 13.00 14.43 2.26
C ILE A 3 12.05 15.37 3.00
N THR A 4 11.89 16.60 2.50
CA THR A 4 10.96 17.59 3.05
C THR A 4 9.52 17.06 3.05
N PHE A 5 9.05 16.49 1.94
CA PHE A 5 7.71 15.89 1.85
C PHE A 5 7.55 14.70 2.79
N PHE A 6 8.57 13.85 2.91
CA PHE A 6 8.55 12.72 3.83
C PHE A 6 8.51 13.20 5.29
N LEU A 7 9.29 14.21 5.66
CA LEU A 7 9.25 14.78 7.00
C LEU A 7 7.89 15.40 7.33
N ILE A 8 7.29 16.13 6.38
CA ILE A 8 6.02 16.85 6.61
C ILE A 8 4.82 15.90 6.57
N PHE A 9 4.71 15.05 5.55
CA PHE A 9 3.50 14.26 5.28
C PHE A 9 3.54 12.83 5.84
N SER A 10 4.66 12.44 6.46
CA SER A 10 4.78 11.16 7.14
C SER A 10 5.21 11.35 8.60
N VAL A 11 6.42 11.86 8.85
CA VAL A 11 6.95 11.96 10.23
C VAL A 11 6.15 12.92 11.09
N TYR A 12 5.95 14.16 10.62
CA TYR A 12 5.17 15.16 11.35
C TYR A 12 3.72 14.73 11.51
N ALA A 13 3.09 14.23 10.45
CA ALA A 13 1.70 13.78 10.50
C ALA A 13 1.47 12.65 11.51
N ILE A 14 2.41 11.70 11.66
CA ILE A 14 2.32 10.69 12.72
C ILE A 14 2.55 11.28 14.10
N GLY A 15 3.45 12.24 14.22
CA GLY A 15 3.67 12.94 15.48
C GLY A 15 2.39 13.62 15.95
N VAL A 16 1.66 14.24 15.02
CA VAL A 16 0.35 14.84 15.28
C VAL A 16 -0.68 13.78 15.71
N ASP A 17 -0.77 12.64 15.02
CA ASP A 17 -1.69 11.55 15.39
C ASP A 17 -1.39 11.00 16.80
N VAL A 18 -0.10 10.77 17.11
CA VAL A 18 0.36 10.31 18.43
C VAL A 18 0.07 11.36 19.51
N LEU A 19 0.24 12.66 19.21
CA LEU A 19 -0.10 13.74 20.13
C LEU A 19 -1.60 13.79 20.43
N PHE A 20 -2.45 13.57 19.44
CA PHE A 20 -3.90 13.48 19.65
C PHE A 20 -4.29 12.30 20.52
N ASP A 21 -3.65 11.15 20.32
CA ASP A 21 -3.86 9.97 21.16
C ASP A 21 -3.47 10.23 22.63
N VAL A 22 -2.39 11.00 22.89
CA VAL A 22 -1.97 11.36 24.25
C VAL A 22 -2.87 12.45 24.86
N SER A 23 -3.22 13.48 24.08
CA SER A 23 -3.97 14.64 24.54
C SER A 23 -5.46 14.36 24.75
N GLY A 24 -6.00 13.31 24.12
CA GLY A 24 -7.42 12.98 24.16
C GLY A 24 -8.32 14.00 23.44
N SER A 25 -7.73 14.95 22.72
CA SER A 25 -8.41 16.03 22.02
C SER A 25 -7.90 16.15 20.59
N ASN A 26 -8.83 16.13 19.64
CA ASN A 26 -8.53 16.40 18.23
C ASN A 26 -8.52 17.90 18.00
N ILE A 27 -7.37 18.44 17.57
CA ILE A 27 -7.26 19.83 17.15
C ILE A 27 -7.25 19.85 15.62
N ASN A 28 -8.41 20.12 15.04
CA ASN A 28 -8.58 20.19 13.59
C ASN A 28 -7.56 21.19 12.98
N GLY A 29 -6.97 20.82 11.85
CA GLY A 29 -6.02 21.65 11.11
C GLY A 29 -4.54 21.56 11.53
N LEU A 30 -4.18 20.83 12.59
CA LEU A 30 -2.75 20.57 12.89
C LEU A 30 -2.12 19.52 11.98
N SER A 31 -2.92 18.65 11.36
CA SER A 31 -2.39 17.68 10.40
C SER A 31 -1.96 18.39 9.12
N SER A 32 -0.74 18.09 8.66
CA SER A 32 -0.21 18.57 7.38
C SER A 32 -0.91 17.95 6.16
N ILE A 33 -1.78 16.96 6.37
CA ILE A 33 -2.41 16.15 5.34
C ILE A 33 -3.85 16.61 5.04
N GLY A 34 -4.59 17.02 6.07
CA GLY A 34 -6.01 17.36 5.95
C GLY A 34 -6.60 18.02 7.18
N LEU A 35 -7.68 18.78 6.99
CA LEU A 35 -8.37 19.50 8.07
C LEU A 35 -8.90 18.56 9.16
N ASP A 36 -9.46 17.42 8.75
CA ASP A 36 -10.03 16.39 9.63
C ASP A 36 -8.98 15.35 10.09
N GLY A 37 -7.68 15.67 9.97
CA GLY A 37 -6.59 14.78 10.34
C GLY A 37 -6.05 13.95 9.17
N SER A 38 -5.34 12.88 9.52
CA SER A 38 -4.51 12.11 8.59
C SER A 38 -5.24 11.01 7.83
N GLN A 39 -6.43 10.62 8.30
CA GLN A 39 -7.23 9.49 7.80
C GLN A 39 -6.41 8.20 7.62
N ASN A 40 -5.44 7.92 8.51
CA ASN A 40 -4.50 6.80 8.40
C ASN A 40 -3.74 6.73 7.05
N GLY A 41 -3.59 7.86 6.38
CA GLY A 41 -2.85 7.98 5.12
C GLY A 41 -3.65 7.64 3.86
N TYR A 42 -4.98 7.52 3.95
CA TYR A 42 -5.87 7.31 2.79
C TYR A 42 -6.18 8.60 2.01
N THR A 43 -5.26 9.57 2.01
CA THR A 43 -5.49 10.89 1.41
C THR A 43 -4.74 11.06 0.08
N ILE A 44 -5.16 12.05 -0.69
CA ILE A 44 -4.48 12.42 -1.94
C ILE A 44 -3.02 12.86 -1.72
N VAL A 45 -2.72 13.48 -0.57
CA VAL A 45 -1.37 13.94 -0.24
C VAL A 45 -0.43 12.74 -0.09
N ASN A 46 -0.84 11.71 0.65
CA ASN A 46 -0.07 10.47 0.78
C ASN A 46 0.10 9.76 -0.57
N PHE A 47 -0.94 9.77 -1.41
CA PHE A 47 -0.86 9.22 -2.76
C PHE A 47 0.19 9.94 -3.63
N ILE A 48 0.19 11.28 -3.63
CA ILE A 48 1.18 12.11 -4.34
C ILE A 48 2.60 11.86 -3.80
N MET A 49 2.75 11.72 -2.47
CA MET A 49 4.04 11.41 -1.86
C MET A 49 4.57 10.07 -2.37
N MET A 50 3.76 9.02 -2.40
CA MET A 50 4.16 7.70 -2.94
C MET A 50 4.55 7.79 -4.42
N TYR A 51 3.82 8.57 -5.22
CA TYR A 51 4.17 8.80 -6.62
C TYR A 51 5.52 9.51 -6.75
N THR A 52 5.79 10.51 -5.91
CA THR A 52 7.06 11.24 -5.89
C THR A 52 8.23 10.35 -5.47
N ILE A 53 8.02 9.45 -4.50
CA ILE A 53 9.00 8.41 -4.12
C ILE A 53 9.30 7.50 -5.33
N GLY A 54 8.27 7.04 -6.05
CA GLY A 54 8.45 6.24 -7.26
C GLY A 54 9.25 6.96 -8.35
N ALA A 55 8.95 8.24 -8.59
CA ALA A 55 9.70 9.08 -9.52
C ALA A 55 11.17 9.25 -9.09
N PHE A 56 11.43 9.44 -7.79
CA PHE A 56 12.78 9.52 -7.25
C PHE A 56 13.56 8.22 -7.44
N ILE A 57 12.92 7.06 -7.20
CA ILE A 57 13.53 5.74 -7.42
C ILE A 57 13.93 5.58 -8.89
N ARG A 58 13.09 6.02 -9.84
CA ARG A 58 13.40 5.98 -11.28
C ARG A 58 14.62 6.83 -11.61
N LEU A 59 14.68 8.07 -11.12
CA LEU A 59 15.80 8.98 -11.38
C LEU A 59 17.12 8.50 -10.76
N ASN A 60 17.07 7.75 -9.65
CA ASN A 60 18.23 7.28 -8.91
C ASN A 60 18.53 5.78 -9.09
N GLU A 61 18.03 5.18 -10.17
CA GLU A 61 18.12 3.74 -10.41
C GLU A 61 19.56 3.21 -10.36
N LYS A 62 20.51 3.92 -10.98
CA LYS A 62 21.94 3.54 -10.96
C LYS A 62 22.48 3.44 -9.53
N ASN A 63 22.11 4.37 -8.65
CA ASN A 63 22.56 4.37 -7.25
C ASN A 63 21.87 3.26 -6.45
N LEU A 64 20.56 3.07 -6.67
CA LEU A 64 19.77 2.04 -5.98
C LEU A 64 20.10 0.62 -6.44
N SER A 65 20.66 0.44 -7.64
CA SER A 65 21.07 -0.86 -8.19
C SER A 65 22.07 -1.61 -7.29
N LYS A 66 22.86 -0.88 -6.48
CA LYS A 66 23.82 -1.41 -5.50
C LYS A 66 23.17 -2.23 -4.36
N TYR A 67 21.89 -2.01 -4.07
CA TYR A 67 21.16 -2.69 -3.00
C TYR A 67 20.54 -4.00 -3.49
N THR A 68 21.30 -5.10 -3.49
CA THR A 68 20.82 -6.42 -3.93
C THR A 68 19.72 -6.98 -3.01
N ASN A 69 18.96 -7.97 -3.49
CA ASN A 69 17.90 -8.63 -2.69
C ASN A 69 18.45 -9.21 -1.37
N ARG A 70 19.71 -9.66 -1.36
CA ARG A 70 20.40 -10.11 -0.13
C ARG A 70 20.52 -9.03 0.94
N LYS A 71 20.57 -7.75 0.55
CA LYS A 71 20.56 -6.60 1.47
C LYS A 71 19.15 -6.11 1.76
N LEU A 72 18.26 -6.12 0.76
CA LEU A 72 16.89 -5.62 0.92
C LEU A 72 16.00 -6.51 1.79
N ILE A 73 16.13 -7.84 1.68
CA ILE A 73 15.35 -8.79 2.49
C ILE A 73 15.58 -8.61 4.00
N PRO A 74 16.82 -8.57 4.53
CA PRO A 74 17.02 -8.34 5.96
C PRO A 74 16.56 -6.94 6.39
N ILE A 75 16.68 -5.92 5.55
CA ILE A 75 16.11 -4.58 5.83
C ILE A 75 14.58 -4.67 5.96
N PHE A 76 13.91 -5.42 5.08
CA PHE A 76 12.46 -5.63 5.17
C PHE A 76 12.07 -6.28 6.50
N PHE A 77 12.74 -7.36 6.89
CA PHE A 77 12.46 -8.00 8.18
C PHE A 77 12.78 -7.10 9.38
N ALA A 78 13.85 -6.31 9.33
CA ALA A 78 14.15 -5.33 10.37
C ALA A 78 13.05 -4.27 10.51
N LEU A 79 12.48 -3.81 9.38
CA LEU A 79 11.34 -2.88 9.40
C LEU A 79 10.06 -3.55 9.94
N VAL A 80 9.79 -4.81 9.62
CA VAL A 80 8.67 -5.57 10.20
C VAL A 80 8.82 -5.69 11.72
N ILE A 81 10.03 -5.98 12.21
CA ILE A 81 10.31 -6.04 13.65
C ILE A 81 10.12 -4.64 14.28
N ALA A 82 10.61 -3.58 13.63
CA ALA A 82 10.45 -2.21 14.11
C ALA A 82 8.96 -1.81 14.20
N ASP A 83 8.14 -2.16 13.20
CA ASP A 83 6.69 -1.94 13.20
C ASP A 83 6.01 -2.73 14.33
N MET A 84 6.42 -3.98 14.54
CA MET A 84 5.92 -4.80 15.66
C MET A 84 6.27 -4.21 17.02
N VAL A 85 7.50 -3.73 17.21
CA VAL A 85 7.93 -3.05 18.44
C VAL A 85 7.09 -1.78 18.65
N TRP A 86 6.89 -0.99 17.61
CA TRP A 86 6.07 0.22 17.66
C TRP A 86 4.61 -0.07 18.04
N TYR A 87 4.00 -1.07 17.42
CA TYR A 87 2.65 -1.55 17.77
C TYR A 87 2.55 -1.93 19.24
N ASN A 88 3.49 -2.75 19.73
CA ASN A 88 3.47 -3.20 21.13
C ASN A 88 3.70 -2.05 22.10
N LEU A 89 4.56 -1.09 21.76
CA LEU A 89 4.76 0.12 22.55
C LEU A 89 3.46 0.92 22.68
N LEU A 90 2.77 1.20 21.57
CA LEU A 90 1.47 1.89 21.59
C LEU A 90 0.43 1.12 22.41
N ASN A 91 0.40 -0.20 22.30
CA ASN A 91 -0.52 -1.05 23.04
C ASN A 91 -0.26 -1.00 24.56
N ILE A 92 1.00 -1.07 24.99
CA ILE A 92 1.40 -0.94 26.41
C ILE A 92 1.01 0.44 26.95
N LEU A 93 1.19 1.48 26.14
CA LEU A 93 0.82 2.86 26.49
C LEU A 93 -0.70 3.13 26.38
N LYS A 94 -1.52 2.12 26.01
CA LYS A 94 -2.97 2.22 25.79
C LYS A 94 -3.36 3.30 24.77
N MET A 95 -2.50 3.52 23.78
CA MET A 95 -2.70 4.46 22.67
C MET A 95 -3.37 3.77 21.48
N ASN A 96 -3.74 4.55 20.46
CA ASN A 96 -4.35 4.02 19.25
C ASN A 96 -3.33 3.22 18.43
N VAL A 97 -3.39 1.90 18.56
CA VAL A 97 -2.50 0.98 17.83
C VAL A 97 -2.66 1.04 16.30
N ARG A 98 -3.75 1.62 15.77
CA ARG A 98 -3.95 1.76 14.32
C ARG A 98 -2.91 2.67 13.68
N THR A 99 -2.38 3.62 14.44
CA THR A 99 -1.32 4.54 13.99
C THR A 99 -0.04 3.79 13.61
N ALA A 100 0.21 2.61 14.20
CA ALA A 100 1.35 1.76 13.83
C ALA A 100 1.28 1.32 12.36
N HIS A 101 0.13 0.85 11.91
CA HIS A 101 -0.04 0.30 10.56
C HIS A 101 -0.58 1.31 9.56
N SER A 102 -0.57 2.60 9.91
CA SER A 102 -1.04 3.70 9.06
C SER A 102 -0.18 3.84 7.80
N TYR A 103 -0.79 4.18 6.66
CA TYR A 103 -0.06 4.38 5.38
C TYR A 103 0.83 5.62 5.36
N LEU A 104 0.69 6.49 6.37
CA LEU A 104 1.62 7.59 6.58
C LEU A 104 2.79 7.20 7.48
N ASN A 105 2.83 5.98 8.04
CA ASN A 105 3.93 5.55 8.87
C ASN A 105 5.25 5.49 8.10
N PRO A 106 6.30 6.22 8.53
CA PRO A 106 7.63 6.12 7.92
C PRO A 106 8.09 4.67 7.75
N ILE A 107 7.86 3.82 8.77
CA ILE A 107 8.23 2.40 8.73
C ILE A 107 7.45 1.67 7.64
N VAL A 108 6.13 1.88 7.58
CA VAL A 108 5.23 1.26 6.58
C VAL A 108 5.58 1.72 5.15
N ILE A 109 5.85 3.02 4.96
CA ILE A 109 6.28 3.57 3.66
C ILE A 109 7.61 2.96 3.25
N MET A 110 8.59 2.87 4.17
CA MET A 110 9.88 2.25 3.89
C MET A 110 9.72 0.75 3.59
N MET A 111 8.83 0.03 4.27
CA MET A 111 8.50 -1.36 3.93
C MET A 111 7.97 -1.46 2.50
N ALA A 112 7.02 -0.60 2.11
CA ALA A 112 6.49 -0.58 0.75
C ALA A 112 7.57 -0.30 -0.30
N VAL A 113 8.48 0.63 -0.04
CA VAL A 113 9.63 0.93 -0.92
C VAL A 113 10.57 -0.27 -1.05
N VAL A 114 10.92 -0.92 0.06
CA VAL A 114 11.82 -2.08 0.05
C VAL A 114 11.19 -3.24 -0.71
N VAL A 115 9.91 -3.54 -0.46
CA VAL A 115 9.15 -4.55 -1.21
C VAL A 115 9.16 -4.23 -2.70
N PHE A 116 8.85 -2.98 -3.07
CA PHE A 116 8.89 -2.55 -4.47
C PHE A 116 10.27 -2.76 -5.11
N LEU A 117 11.37 -2.41 -4.41
CA LEU A 117 12.73 -2.59 -4.93
C LEU A 117 13.12 -4.07 -5.09
N ILE A 118 12.62 -4.96 -4.22
CA ILE A 118 12.81 -6.41 -4.36
C ILE A 118 12.11 -6.90 -5.64
N PHE A 119 10.85 -6.52 -5.84
CA PHE A 119 10.06 -6.96 -7.00
C PHE A 119 10.52 -6.33 -8.32
N LYS A 120 10.96 -5.07 -8.32
CA LYS A 120 11.47 -4.36 -9.52
C LYS A 120 12.60 -5.12 -10.19
N ARG A 121 13.40 -5.87 -9.44
CA ARG A 121 14.55 -6.64 -9.93
C ARG A 121 14.17 -7.99 -10.53
N ILE A 122 12.94 -8.45 -10.33
CA ILE A 122 12.50 -9.75 -10.84
C ILE A 122 12.16 -9.58 -12.33
N ASN A 123 12.97 -10.20 -13.20
CA ASN A 123 12.64 -10.29 -14.62
C ASN A 123 11.70 -11.47 -14.85
N ILE A 124 10.40 -11.19 -14.86
CA ILE A 124 9.35 -12.18 -15.10
C ILE A 124 9.11 -12.41 -16.61
N GLY A 125 9.58 -11.49 -17.45
CA GLY A 125 9.28 -11.45 -18.89
C GLY A 125 7.81 -11.16 -19.20
N CYS A 126 7.47 -11.10 -20.49
CA CYS A 126 6.10 -10.86 -20.96
C CYS A 126 5.28 -12.16 -21.01
N LYS A 127 4.98 -12.74 -19.84
CA LYS A 127 4.15 -13.96 -19.76
C LYS A 127 2.66 -13.62 -19.84
N PRO A 128 1.90 -14.18 -20.80
CA PRO A 128 0.49 -13.82 -20.99
C PRO A 128 -0.38 -14.00 -19.75
N LEU A 129 -0.18 -15.10 -19.01
CA LEU A 129 -0.95 -15.38 -17.79
C LEU A 129 -0.72 -14.32 -16.72
N ILE A 130 0.54 -13.92 -16.50
CA ILE A 130 0.90 -12.95 -15.46
C ILE A 130 0.40 -11.56 -15.84
N ASN A 131 0.55 -11.17 -17.11
CA ASN A 131 0.01 -9.91 -17.61
C ASN A 131 -1.51 -9.86 -17.49
N ASN A 132 -2.20 -10.99 -17.71
CA ASN A 132 -3.64 -11.06 -17.57
C ASN A 132 -4.11 -10.99 -16.11
N LEU A 133 -3.39 -11.63 -15.18
CA LEU A 133 -3.64 -11.51 -13.74
C LEU A 133 -3.40 -10.08 -13.26
N ALA A 134 -2.31 -9.46 -13.71
CA ALA A 134 -1.91 -8.10 -13.31
C ALA A 134 -2.97 -7.04 -13.63
N LYS A 135 -3.79 -7.24 -14.68
CA LYS A 135 -4.92 -6.34 -15.00
C LYS A 135 -5.92 -6.18 -13.85
N GLY A 136 -6.11 -7.22 -13.03
CA GLY A 136 -7.03 -7.20 -11.89
C GLY A 136 -6.47 -6.55 -10.64
N ALA A 137 -5.19 -6.12 -10.61
CA ALA A 137 -4.54 -5.62 -9.40
C ALA A 137 -5.26 -4.41 -8.79
N PHE A 138 -5.79 -3.51 -9.62
CA PHE A 138 -6.55 -2.35 -9.13
C PHE A 138 -7.90 -2.75 -8.51
N THR A 139 -8.62 -3.70 -9.12
CA THR A 139 -9.85 -4.24 -8.54
C THR A 139 -9.58 -4.96 -7.22
N VAL A 140 -8.47 -5.70 -7.13
CA VAL A 140 -8.02 -6.31 -5.86
C VAL A 140 -7.83 -5.23 -4.80
N PHE A 141 -7.09 -4.16 -5.12
CA PHE A 141 -6.88 -3.04 -4.20
C PHE A 141 -8.20 -2.45 -3.66
N LEU A 142 -9.21 -2.29 -4.50
CA LEU A 142 -10.51 -1.75 -4.09
C LEU A 142 -11.41 -2.72 -3.32
N ALA A 143 -11.47 -3.99 -3.75
CA ALA A 143 -12.51 -4.93 -3.29
C ALA A 143 -12.05 -5.90 -2.19
N HIS A 144 -10.74 -6.08 -1.99
CA HIS A 144 -10.23 -7.11 -1.07
C HIS A 144 -10.69 -6.89 0.39
N THR A 145 -10.85 -5.65 0.84
CA THR A 145 -11.27 -5.30 2.21
C THR A 145 -12.67 -5.79 2.53
N TYR A 146 -13.57 -5.85 1.54
CA TYR A 146 -14.90 -6.43 1.75
C TYR A 146 -14.81 -7.95 1.95
N ILE A 147 -14.00 -8.62 1.12
CA ILE A 147 -13.91 -10.08 1.09
C ILE A 147 -13.15 -10.62 2.31
N ILE A 148 -12.11 -9.93 2.78
CA ILE A 148 -11.28 -10.41 3.91
C ILE A 148 -12.12 -10.66 5.18
N THR A 149 -13.18 -9.87 5.39
CA THR A 149 -14.11 -10.03 6.52
C THR A 149 -14.87 -11.37 6.51
N LYS A 150 -14.89 -12.07 5.36
CA LYS A 150 -15.61 -13.34 5.18
C LYS A 150 -14.72 -14.56 5.40
N VAL A 151 -13.41 -14.37 5.59
CA VAL A 151 -12.43 -15.47 5.58
C VAL A 151 -12.21 -16.10 6.97
N ASN A 152 -12.86 -15.58 8.03
CA ASN A 152 -12.86 -16.13 9.38
C ASN A 152 -11.44 -16.34 9.97
N ILE A 153 -10.54 -15.37 9.76
CA ILE A 153 -9.14 -15.44 10.22
C ILE A 153 -9.05 -15.74 11.72
N ASP A 154 -9.97 -15.19 12.54
CA ASP A 154 -10.01 -15.40 13.99
C ASP A 154 -10.11 -16.87 14.42
N LYS A 155 -10.73 -17.72 13.59
CA LYS A 155 -10.86 -19.17 13.87
C LYS A 155 -9.55 -19.93 13.69
N PHE A 156 -8.59 -19.36 12.96
CA PHE A 156 -7.34 -20.01 12.59
C PHE A 156 -6.12 -19.42 13.31
N VAL A 157 -6.23 -18.21 13.87
CA VAL A 157 -5.16 -17.54 14.63
C VAL A 157 -4.66 -18.38 15.81
N ASN A 158 -5.56 -19.06 16.52
CA ASN A 158 -5.20 -19.87 17.70
C ASN A 158 -4.87 -21.34 17.36
N LYS A 159 -4.83 -21.69 16.06
CA LYS A 159 -4.46 -23.06 15.63
C LYS A 159 -2.94 -23.18 15.46
N ASN A 160 -2.49 -24.38 15.11
CA ASN A 160 -1.11 -24.64 14.77
C ASN A 160 -0.60 -23.66 13.69
N VAL A 161 0.64 -23.18 13.84
CA VAL A 161 1.28 -22.20 12.93
C VAL A 161 1.24 -22.64 11.46
N PHE A 162 1.39 -23.92 11.15
CA PHE A 162 1.32 -24.42 9.77
C PHE A 162 -0.10 -24.30 9.20
N ILE A 163 -1.12 -24.54 10.04
CA ILE A 163 -2.52 -24.38 9.65
C ILE A 163 -2.84 -22.89 9.42
N LEU A 164 -2.34 -22.01 10.28
CA LEU A 164 -2.50 -20.57 10.12
C LEU A 164 -1.84 -20.09 8.81
N LEU A 165 -0.59 -20.48 8.56
CA LEU A 165 0.14 -20.12 7.35
C LEU A 165 -0.56 -20.65 6.09
N ALA A 166 -1.00 -21.91 6.09
CA ALA A 166 -1.75 -22.47 4.99
C ALA A 166 -3.06 -21.70 4.74
N HIS A 167 -3.80 -21.40 5.81
CA HIS A 167 -5.02 -20.61 5.72
C HIS A 167 -4.75 -19.22 5.15
N LEU A 168 -3.73 -18.50 5.62
CA LEU A 168 -3.35 -17.18 5.10
C LEU A 168 -3.02 -17.21 3.60
N VAL A 169 -2.20 -18.17 3.17
CA VAL A 169 -1.83 -18.32 1.75
C VAL A 169 -3.06 -18.63 0.89
N ILE A 170 -3.88 -19.60 1.31
CA ILE A 170 -5.11 -19.96 0.59
C ILE A 170 -6.05 -18.76 0.51
N SER A 171 -6.19 -18.01 1.60
CA SER A 171 -7.06 -16.82 1.70
C SER A 171 -6.61 -15.73 0.74
N VAL A 172 -5.32 -15.40 0.72
CA VAL A 172 -4.77 -14.37 -0.18
C VAL A 172 -4.97 -14.77 -1.64
N VAL A 173 -4.68 -16.03 -1.99
CA VAL A 173 -4.89 -16.55 -3.35
C VAL A 173 -6.38 -16.50 -3.72
N ALA A 174 -7.26 -16.97 -2.84
CA ALA A 174 -8.70 -16.98 -3.10
C ALA A 174 -9.27 -15.57 -3.27
N ILE A 175 -8.94 -14.63 -2.37
CA ILE A 175 -9.36 -13.23 -2.46
C ILE A 175 -8.88 -12.63 -3.78
N TYR A 176 -7.61 -12.84 -4.15
CA TYR A 176 -7.07 -12.32 -5.39
C TYR A 176 -7.85 -12.84 -6.61
N LEU A 177 -8.11 -14.15 -6.68
CA LEU A 177 -8.85 -14.76 -7.78
C LEU A 177 -10.29 -14.25 -7.86
N ILE A 178 -10.98 -14.09 -6.72
CA ILE A 178 -12.34 -13.52 -6.68
C ILE A 178 -12.32 -12.09 -7.24
N CYS A 179 -11.40 -11.24 -6.76
CA CYS A 179 -11.25 -9.87 -7.25
C CYS A 179 -10.87 -9.81 -8.74
N TRP A 180 -10.06 -10.75 -9.22
CA TRP A 180 -9.71 -10.86 -10.63
C TRP A 180 -10.90 -11.26 -11.51
N VAL A 181 -11.81 -12.12 -11.01
CA VAL A 181 -13.09 -12.40 -11.68
C VAL A 181 -13.97 -11.15 -11.70
N LEU A 182 -14.06 -10.41 -10.59
CA LEU A 182 -14.79 -9.14 -10.53
C LEU A 182 -14.26 -8.11 -11.53
N TYR A 183 -12.94 -8.08 -11.76
CA TYR A 183 -12.33 -7.24 -12.79
C TYR A 183 -12.90 -7.53 -14.18
N PHE A 184 -13.00 -8.79 -14.60
CA PHE A 184 -13.57 -9.13 -15.92
C PHE A 184 -15.04 -8.75 -16.04
N ILE A 185 -15.83 -8.93 -14.97
CA ILE A 185 -17.23 -8.51 -14.95
C ILE A 185 -17.32 -7.00 -15.15
N TYR A 186 -16.52 -6.25 -14.39
CA TYR A 186 -16.46 -4.80 -14.49
C TYR A 186 -16.01 -4.33 -15.87
N GLU A 187 -14.93 -4.89 -16.42
CA GLU A 187 -14.40 -4.54 -17.74
C GLU A 187 -15.43 -4.83 -18.84
N LYS A 188 -16.14 -5.96 -18.79
CA LYS A 188 -17.18 -6.31 -19.75
C LYS A 188 -18.34 -5.32 -19.74
N ILE A 189 -18.73 -4.83 -18.58
CA ILE A 189 -19.83 -3.85 -18.42
C ILE A 189 -19.38 -2.45 -18.85
N THR A 190 -18.17 -2.04 -18.51
CA THR A 190 -17.69 -0.66 -18.70
C THR A 190 -17.03 -0.40 -20.04
N SER A 191 -16.42 -1.42 -20.67
CA SER A 191 -15.75 -1.28 -21.98
C SER A 191 -16.65 -0.68 -23.07
N PRO A 192 -17.93 -1.07 -23.23
CA PRO A 192 -18.83 -0.43 -24.20
C PRO A 192 -19.01 1.07 -23.93
N ILE A 193 -19.14 1.45 -22.65
CA ILE A 193 -19.31 2.85 -22.24
C ILE A 193 -18.05 3.65 -22.55
N TYR A 194 -16.87 3.13 -22.20
CA TYR A 194 -15.60 3.79 -22.49
C TYR A 194 -15.39 3.99 -24.00
N LYS A 195 -15.72 3.00 -24.83
CA LYS A 195 -15.64 3.13 -26.29
C LYS A 195 -16.57 4.21 -26.83
N LEU A 196 -17.77 4.35 -26.27
CA LEU A 196 -18.70 5.42 -26.63
C LEU A 196 -18.16 6.81 -26.25
N ILE A 197 -17.55 6.93 -25.07
CA ILE A 197 -16.93 8.17 -24.60
C ILE A 197 -15.70 8.52 -25.47
N GLU A 198 -14.82 7.56 -25.73
CA GLU A 198 -13.62 7.74 -26.55
C GLU A 198 -13.97 8.20 -27.97
N LYS A 199 -15.03 7.63 -28.56
CA LYS A 199 -15.55 8.06 -29.87
C LYS A 199 -16.04 9.51 -29.87
N LYS A 200 -16.58 10.01 -28.75
CA LYS A 200 -17.09 11.39 -28.63
C LYS A 200 -16.02 12.41 -28.33
N ILE A 201 -15.02 12.07 -27.52
CA ILE A 201 -13.95 12.99 -27.11
C ILE A 201 -12.89 13.13 -28.21
N GLY A 202 -12.80 12.15 -29.13
CA GLY A 202 -11.77 12.08 -30.15
C GLY A 202 -10.43 11.63 -29.55
N LYS A 203 -9.67 10.82 -30.28
CA LYS A 203 -8.31 10.48 -29.88
C LYS A 203 -7.42 11.71 -30.08
N LYS A 204 -7.00 12.36 -29.01
CA LYS A 204 -5.80 13.20 -29.05
C LYS A 204 -4.60 12.25 -28.99
N GLU A 205 -3.96 12.05 -30.14
CA GLU A 205 -2.64 11.44 -30.18
C GLU A 205 -1.65 12.42 -29.56
N TYR A 206 -1.13 12.10 -28.39
CA TYR A 206 0.01 12.79 -27.82
C TYR A 206 1.25 12.15 -28.41
N THR A 207 1.86 12.80 -29.42
CA THR A 207 3.24 12.51 -29.82
C THR A 207 4.14 12.90 -28.67
N ILE A 208 4.70 11.90 -27.99
CA ILE A 208 5.78 12.10 -27.04
C ILE A 208 7.04 12.22 -27.89
N GLU A 209 7.46 13.46 -28.17
CA GLU A 209 8.80 13.77 -28.71
C GLU A 209 9.90 13.51 -27.67
#